data_AF-A0ABD4YBH2-F1
#
_entry.id   AF-A0ABD4YBH2-F1
#
_cell.length_a   1.000
_cell.length_b   1.000
_cell.length_c   1.000
_cell.angle_alpha   90.00
_cell.angle_beta   90.00
_cell.angle_gamma   90.00
#
_symmetry.space_group_name_H-M   'P 1'
#
loop_
_entity.id
_entity.type
_entity.pdbx_description
1 polymer ?
#
loop_
_entity_poly.entity_id
_entity_poly.type
_entity_poly.pdbx_seq_one_letter_code
_entity_poly.pdbx_strand_id
1 'polypeptide(L)'
;MRVRGEVFWDWADPTLHHRTHDEALGNGTTIDVQVRLSRTGSTQMFIGVYASSGMALHEEAFDSRPGESMTRALAWGVGRARRIATAHHTENRSIA
;
A
#
# COMPACT_ATOMS: atom_id res chain seq x y z
N MET A 1 12.75 -1.59 -9.68
CA MET A 1 12.89 -1.97 -8.26
C MET A 1 12.25 -0.87 -7.42
N ARG A 2 11.49 -1.20 -6.37
CA ARG A 2 10.84 -0.18 -5.51
C ARG A 2 11.81 0.28 -4.42
N VAL A 3 11.82 1.57 -4.14
CA VAL A 3 12.57 2.17 -3.03
C VAL A 3 11.58 2.35 -1.87
N ARG A 4 11.63 1.43 -0.91
CA ARG A 4 10.73 1.41 0.26
C ARG A 4 11.16 2.47 1.28
N GLY A 5 10.21 3.22 1.81
CA GLY A 5 10.43 4.19 2.86
C GLY A 5 10.36 3.57 4.27
N GLU A 6 10.52 4.43 5.27
CA GLU A 6 10.51 4.06 6.69
C GLU A 6 9.20 3.41 7.12
N VAL A 7 8.05 3.90 6.62
CA VAL A 7 6.72 3.34 6.92
C VAL A 7 6.64 1.85 6.57
N PHE A 8 7.21 1.45 5.43
CA PHE A 8 7.28 0.04 5.07
C PHE A 8 8.16 -0.74 6.04
N TRP A 9 9.35 -0.22 6.36
CA TRP A 9 10.32 -0.93 7.19
C TRP A 9 9.88 -1.08 8.65
N ASP A 10 9.23 -0.07 9.20
CA ASP A 10 8.63 -0.12 10.54
C ASP A 10 7.46 -1.09 10.60
N TRP A 11 6.65 -1.13 9.54
CA TRP A 11 5.56 -2.08 9.44
C TRP A 11 6.07 -3.49 9.19
N ALA A 12 7.07 -3.72 8.35
CA ALA A 12 7.47 -5.06 7.90
C ALA A 12 7.89 -6.00 9.06
N ASP A 13 7.27 -7.17 9.11
CA ASP A 13 7.68 -8.27 10.00
C ASP A 13 7.75 -9.54 9.13
N PRO A 14 8.95 -10.00 8.74
CA PRO A 14 9.10 -11.16 7.85
C PRO A 14 8.69 -12.48 8.52
N THR A 15 8.47 -12.50 9.82
CA THR A 15 8.03 -13.70 10.56
C THR A 15 6.52 -13.92 10.49
N LEU A 16 5.76 -12.92 10.00
CA LEU A 16 4.31 -12.98 9.89
C LEU A 16 3.88 -13.23 8.44
N HIS A 17 2.97 -14.18 8.24
CA HIS A 17 2.34 -14.40 6.94
C HIS A 17 1.51 -13.16 6.56
N HIS A 18 1.76 -12.67 5.34
CA HIS A 18 1.00 -11.59 4.74
C HIS A 18 0.42 -12.03 3.39
N ARG A 19 -0.64 -11.34 2.97
CA ARG A 19 -1.19 -11.41 1.61
C ARG A 19 -0.94 -10.08 0.92
N THR A 20 -0.60 -10.15 -0.35
CA THR A 20 -0.23 -8.98 -1.14
C THR A 20 -1.14 -8.83 -2.35
N HIS A 21 -1.43 -7.58 -2.70
CA HIS A 21 -1.95 -7.17 -3.99
C HIS A 21 -0.96 -6.20 -4.63
N ASP A 22 -0.28 -6.67 -5.67
CA ASP A 22 0.56 -5.85 -6.54
C ASP A 22 -0.19 -5.54 -7.84
N GLU A 23 -0.21 -4.28 -8.25
CA GLU A 23 -0.83 -3.87 -9.50
C GLU A 23 -0.06 -2.73 -10.16
N ALA A 24 0.16 -2.84 -11.46
CA ALA A 24 0.73 -1.76 -12.28
C ALA A 24 -0.42 -1.04 -13.01
N LEU A 25 -0.44 0.29 -12.91
CA LEU A 25 -1.41 1.14 -13.59
C LEU A 25 -0.89 1.56 -14.97
N GLY A 26 -1.77 2.01 -15.85
CA GLY A 26 -1.43 2.37 -17.23
C GLY A 26 -0.42 3.52 -17.37
N ASN A 27 -0.20 4.32 -16.32
CA ASN A 27 0.82 5.39 -16.30
C ASN A 27 2.18 4.93 -15.74
N GLY A 28 2.36 3.64 -15.47
CA GLY A 28 3.57 3.06 -14.89
C GLY A 28 3.68 3.20 -13.37
N THR A 29 2.71 3.85 -12.70
CA THR A 29 2.61 3.82 -11.23
C THR A 29 2.29 2.41 -10.80
N THR A 30 2.91 1.94 -9.72
CA THR A 30 2.60 0.64 -9.12
C THR A 30 2.01 0.82 -7.74
N ILE A 31 1.01 0.01 -7.42
CA ILE A 31 0.47 -0.11 -6.07
C ILE A 31 0.92 -1.44 -5.47
N ASP A 32 1.22 -1.42 -4.17
CA ASP A 32 1.48 -2.60 -3.36
C ASP A 32 0.68 -2.47 -2.07
N VAL A 33 -0.30 -3.33 -1.90
CA VAL A 33 -1.12 -3.38 -0.68
C VAL A 33 -0.90 -4.71 -0.01
N GLN A 34 -0.49 -4.68 1.25
CA GLN A 34 -0.23 -5.87 2.03
C GLN A 34 -1.11 -5.90 3.27
N VAL A 35 -1.60 -7.08 3.62
CA VAL A 35 -2.37 -7.31 4.84
C VAL A 35 -1.83 -8.51 5.59
N ARG A 36 -1.89 -8.46 6.91
CA ARG A 36 -1.52 -9.58 7.78
C ARG A 36 -2.33 -9.57 9.06
N LEU A 37 -2.19 -10.61 9.85
CA LEU A 37 -2.57 -10.58 11.26
C LEU A 37 -1.33 -10.26 12.09
N SER A 38 -1.49 -9.40 13.10
CA SER A 38 -0.52 -9.26 14.19
C SER A 38 -0.47 -10.54 15.03
N ARG A 39 0.51 -10.62 15.94
CA ARG A 39 0.66 -11.76 16.88
C ARG A 39 -0.55 -11.94 17.80
N THR A 40 -1.34 -10.89 18.03
CA THR A 40 -2.57 -10.92 18.83
C THR A 40 -3.84 -11.07 17.99
N GLY A 41 -3.71 -11.23 16.67
CA GLY A 41 -4.84 -11.46 15.76
C GLY A 41 -5.49 -10.20 15.18
N SER A 42 -5.02 -8.99 15.51
CA SER A 42 -5.49 -7.76 14.85
C SER A 42 -5.08 -7.73 13.37
N THR A 43 -6.02 -7.42 12.48
CA THR A 43 -5.73 -7.20 11.06
C THR A 43 -4.92 -5.91 10.89
N GLN A 44 -3.74 -6.04 10.30
CA GLN A 44 -2.83 -4.96 9.94
C GLN A 44 -2.76 -4.80 8.43
N MET A 45 -2.38 -3.62 7.97
CA MET A 45 -2.30 -3.31 6.55
C MET A 45 -1.21 -2.29 6.26
N PHE A 46 -0.58 -2.45 5.12
CA PHE A 46 0.32 -1.47 4.51
C PHE A 46 -0.18 -1.13 3.11
N ILE A 47 -0.03 0.13 2.72
CA ILE A 47 -0.34 0.66 1.39
C ILE A 47 0.89 1.41 0.89
N GLY A 48 1.43 0.98 -0.25
CA GLY A 48 2.48 1.67 -0.98
C GLY A 48 2.03 2.04 -2.39
N VAL A 49 2.33 3.26 -2.81
CA VAL A 49 2.17 3.76 -4.18
C VAL A 49 3.53 4.26 -4.66
N TYR A 50 4.00 3.73 -5.78
CA TYR A 50 5.34 4.00 -6.30
C TYR A 50 5.28 4.50 -7.73
N ALA A 51 6.08 5.50 -8.05
CA ALA A 51 6.26 5.99 -9.40
C ALA A 51 6.84 4.89 -10.31
N SER A 52 6.83 5.12 -11.63
CA SER A 52 7.47 4.23 -12.59
C SER A 52 8.99 4.05 -12.36
N SER A 53 9.63 5.06 -11.74
CA SER A 53 11.03 4.98 -11.29
C SER A 53 11.23 4.06 -10.08
N GLY A 54 10.15 3.63 -9.42
CA GLY A 54 10.18 2.89 -8.16
C GLY A 54 10.26 3.76 -6.91
N MET A 55 10.34 5.08 -7.04
CA MET A 55 10.30 6.03 -5.93
C MET A 55 8.93 5.99 -5.23
N ALA A 56 8.91 6.00 -3.91
CA ALA A 56 7.69 6.12 -3.13
C ALA A 56 7.00 7.46 -3.41
N LEU A 57 5.76 7.41 -3.90
CA LEU A 57 4.86 8.56 -3.97
C LEU A 57 4.05 8.67 -2.68
N HIS A 58 3.67 7.52 -2.11
CA HIS A 58 2.93 7.45 -0.87
C HIS A 58 3.17 6.11 -0.16
N GLU A 59 3.33 6.15 1.15
CA GLU A 59 3.31 4.96 2.01
C GLU A 59 2.45 5.25 3.25
N GLU A 60 1.64 4.28 3.67
CA GLU A 60 0.78 4.37 4.84
C GLU A 60 0.61 2.98 5.46
N ALA A 61 0.61 2.91 6.79
CA ALA A 61 0.41 1.66 7.53
C ALA A 61 -0.70 1.82 8.57
N PHE A 62 -1.40 0.73 8.83
CA PHE A 62 -2.45 0.61 9.85
C PHE A 62 -2.13 -0.58 10.75
N ASP A 63 -1.89 -0.31 12.04
CA ASP A 63 -1.64 -1.34 13.06
C ASP A 63 -2.91 -2.08 13.50
N SER A 64 -4.08 -1.56 13.14
CA SER A 64 -5.35 -2.22 13.40
C SER A 64 -6.42 -1.79 12.39
N ARG A 65 -7.20 -2.77 11.94
CA ARG A 65 -8.44 -2.63 11.18
C ARG A 65 -9.56 -3.34 11.95
N PRO A 66 -10.13 -2.73 13.01
CA PRO A 66 -11.08 -3.39 13.89
C PRO A 66 -12.31 -3.90 13.13
N GLY A 67 -12.69 -5.16 13.37
CA GLY A 67 -13.85 -5.79 12.74
C GLY A 67 -13.66 -6.19 11.27
N GLU A 68 -12.48 -5.99 10.70
CA GLU A 68 -12.18 -6.38 9.31
C GLU A 68 -11.36 -7.66 9.25
N SER A 69 -11.76 -8.55 8.34
CA SER A 69 -10.89 -9.65 7.90
C SER A 69 -9.78 -9.13 6.99
N MET A 70 -8.69 -9.89 6.84
CA MET A 70 -7.64 -9.57 5.87
C MET A 70 -8.19 -9.34 4.46
N THR A 71 -9.17 -10.12 4.00
CA THR A 71 -9.78 -9.95 2.68
C THR A 71 -10.50 -8.61 2.54
N ARG A 72 -11.27 -8.19 3.55
CA ARG A 72 -11.97 -6.90 3.54
C ARG A 72 -10.97 -5.74 3.59
N ALA A 73 -9.96 -5.84 4.46
CA ALA A 73 -8.90 -4.84 4.56
C ALA A 73 -8.14 -4.71 3.24
N LEU A 74 -7.77 -5.82 2.58
CA LEU A 74 -7.06 -5.80 1.31
C LEU A 74 -7.88 -5.12 0.21
N ALA A 75 -9.16 -5.47 0.06
CA ALA A 75 -10.03 -4.84 -0.92
C ALA A 75 -10.19 -3.33 -0.70
N TRP A 76 -10.33 -2.90 0.57
CA TRP A 76 -10.36 -1.48 0.92
C TRP A 76 -9.03 -0.79 0.60
N GLY A 77 -7.91 -1.40 0.96
CA GLY A 77 -6.56 -0.87 0.74
C GLY A 77 -6.26 -0.67 -0.74
N VAL A 78 -6.64 -1.61 -1.59
CA VAL A 78 -6.53 -1.49 -3.06
C VAL A 78 -7.34 -0.31 -3.57
N GLY A 79 -8.60 -0.15 -3.12
CA GLY A 79 -9.43 0.99 -3.49
C GLY A 79 -8.85 2.33 -3.04
N ARG A 80 -8.19 2.38 -1.87
CA ARG A 80 -7.48 3.58 -1.40
C ARG A 80 -6.22 3.86 -2.21
N ALA A 81 -5.38 2.86 -2.45
CA ALA A 81 -4.14 3.00 -3.23
C ALA A 81 -4.42 3.55 -4.63
N ARG A 82 -5.46 3.05 -5.32
CA ARG A 82 -5.88 3.55 -6.64
C ARG A 82 -6.31 5.02 -6.60
N ARG A 83 -7.05 5.45 -5.57
CA ARG A 83 -7.44 6.87 -5.43
C ARG A 83 -6.22 7.78 -5.23
N ILE A 84 -5.26 7.35 -4.41
CA ILE A 84 -4.01 8.08 -4.18
C ILE A 84 -3.20 8.19 -5.47
N ALA A 85 -3.05 7.08 -6.21
CA ALA A 85 -2.35 7.08 -7.48
C ALA A 85 -2.98 8.03 -8.52
N THR A 86 -4.32 8.07 -8.60
CA THR A 86 -5.05 9.00 -9.47
C THR A 86 -4.85 10.47 -9.06
N ALA A 87 -4.81 10.75 -7.76
CA ALA A 87 -4.57 12.10 -7.24
C ALA A 87 -3.18 12.60 -7.65
N HIS A 88 -2.12 11.81 -7.42
CA HIS A 88 -0.75 12.17 -7.82
C HIS A 88 -0.56 12.32 -9.33
N HIS A 89 -1.29 11.55 -10.15
CA HIS A 89 -1.27 11.74 -11.59
C HIS A 89 -1.91 13.08 -12.02
N THR A 90 -2.95 13.52 -11.32
CA THR A 90 -3.60 14.81 -11.60
C THR A 90 -2.69 15.97 -11.22
N GLU A 91 -2.00 15.89 -10.08
CA GLU A 91 -1.01 16.89 -9.65
C GLU A 91 0.11 17.05 -10.68
N ASN A 92 0.72 15.96 -11.14
CA ASN A 92 1.79 16.04 -12.15
C ASN A 92 1.36 16.65 -13.48
N ARG A 93 0.05 16.65 -13.80
CA ARG A 93 -0.48 17.24 -15.03
C ARG A 93 -0.81 18.72 -14.92
N SER A 94 -0.95 19.28 -13.72
CA SER A 94 -1.27 20.71 -13.55
C SER A 94 -0.04 21.63 -13.50
N ILE A 95 1.14 21.04 -13.35
CA ILE A 95 2.45 21.72 -13.27
C ILE A 95 3.25 21.68 -14.58
N ALA A 96 2.70 21.09 -15.65
CA ALA A 96 3.30 21.01 -16.99
C ALA A 96 2.48 21.82 -18.00
#